data_AF-A0AB32ZY19-F1
#
_entry.id   AF-A0AB32ZY19-F1
#
_cell.length_a   1.000
_cell.length_b   1.000
_cell.length_c   1.000
_cell.angle_alpha   90.00
_cell.angle_beta   90.00
_cell.angle_gamma   90.00
#
_symmetry.space_group_name_H-M   'P 1'
#
loop_
_entity.id
_entity.type
_entity.pdbx_description
1 polymer ?
#
loop_
_entity_poly.entity_id
_entity_poly.type
_entity_poly.pdbx_seq_one_letter_code
_entity_poly.pdbx_strand_id
1 'polypeptide(L)'
;MKMVKYYVLGALVALALTLTVPVILLKVVFGWIAFSLIAVSSAYLLNYPSLFRKREDGSIPFYIRWIFVPFLLGSWLYNEYARRTDKVPPLQKIEPHLFLACRMSGKHVSLLNENNIDAILDVTAEFDGLDWTAYQEDYRYLNVPVLDHTSPTPEQLVLAINWLNQQISEKKNVVVHCALGRGRSVLVVAAYLLAKNPSLSVDDALREINQIRQTARLNKRQLASLQQIRDGGLLSLQKNLTLIVNPVAGGGKWEQYRDDVLSRLNEKFKVTVKETTPEVDGKALADRAKQDGAHIIVACGGDGTLTEVASALVNTDVTMGIIPFGTANALSQVLHGYISKVMPISTACDIIIEGNTLAIDTATCNDHVMLLVAAVGFEEKMISAADREEKNVGGQFAYLKGLWNAISNNDNMTFKVAKDNQPAETLETPSFVIANAAPMTTALAQGAEPPDITDGKLDLTWLLPQPSSDKQFASLAELVLSPAEAKKQSESIRHERASSITLTFDKPTAYAVDGEIYEGEKLEIKTCPRSLTVLTNFEEKD
;
A
#
# COMPACT_ATOMS: atom_id res chain seq x y z
N MET A 1 -26.57 30.73 2.31
CA MET A 1 -26.94 32.15 2.04
C MET A 1 -28.28 32.59 2.63
N LYS A 2 -29.33 31.75 2.74
CA LYS A 2 -30.59 32.18 3.41
C LYS A 2 -30.39 32.54 4.89
N MET A 3 -29.62 31.74 5.64
CA MET A 3 -29.32 32.00 7.07
C MET A 3 -28.56 33.31 7.31
N VAL A 4 -27.55 33.61 6.48
CA VAL A 4 -26.72 34.82 6.60
C VAL A 4 -27.56 36.10 6.54
N LYS A 5 -28.64 36.11 5.74
CA LYS A 5 -29.55 37.26 5.66
C LYS A 5 -30.20 37.59 7.00
N TYR A 6 -30.54 36.58 7.81
CA TYR A 6 -31.08 36.80 9.15
C TYR A 6 -30.04 37.33 10.12
N TYR A 7 -28.78 36.88 10.03
CA TYR A 7 -27.69 37.43 10.85
C TYR A 7 -27.35 38.87 10.47
N VAL A 8 -27.32 39.19 9.16
CA VAL A 8 -27.12 40.57 8.68
C VAL A 8 -28.29 41.46 9.11
N LEU A 9 -29.53 41.00 8.98
CA LEU A 9 -30.70 41.77 9.43
C LEU A 9 -30.67 41.97 10.94
N GLY A 10 -30.39 40.92 11.72
CA GLY A 10 -30.26 41.00 13.17
C GLY A 10 -29.14 41.94 13.60
N ALA A 11 -28.00 41.94 12.89
CA ALA A 11 -26.92 42.88 13.10
C ALA A 11 -27.34 44.33 12.86
N LEU A 12 -28.06 44.60 11.76
CA LEU A 12 -28.56 45.94 11.45
C LEU A 12 -29.58 46.43 12.49
N VAL A 13 -30.49 45.56 12.92
CA VAL A 13 -31.46 45.88 13.98
C VAL A 13 -30.75 46.14 15.31
N ALA A 14 -29.81 45.29 15.71
CA ALA A 14 -29.03 45.50 16.93
C ALA A 14 -28.19 46.78 16.87
N LEU A 15 -27.61 47.10 15.71
CA LEU A 15 -26.87 48.35 15.50
C LEU A 15 -27.79 49.57 15.62
N ALA A 16 -28.98 49.54 15.03
CA ALA A 16 -29.97 50.61 15.16
C ALA A 16 -30.43 50.79 16.63
N LEU A 17 -30.66 49.68 17.36
CA LEU A 17 -30.99 49.72 18.79
C LEU A 17 -29.85 50.30 19.64
N THR A 18 -28.60 49.99 19.29
CA THR A 18 -27.40 50.56 19.94
C THR A 18 -27.35 52.09 19.82
N LEU A 19 -27.78 52.64 18.68
CA LEU A 19 -27.77 54.08 18.42
C LEU A 19 -28.97 54.81 19.05
N THR A 20 -30.12 54.14 19.19
CA THR A 20 -31.39 54.75 19.59
C THR A 20 -31.73 54.61 21.08
N VAL A 21 -31.26 53.56 21.75
CA VAL A 21 -31.62 53.29 23.16
C VAL A 21 -30.86 54.24 24.09
N PRO A 22 -31.53 54.96 25.01
CA PRO A 22 -30.87 55.96 25.86
C PRO A 22 -30.02 55.35 26.99
N VAL A 23 -30.28 54.10 27.37
CA VAL A 23 -29.61 53.42 28.50
C VAL A 23 -28.25 52.84 28.07
N ILE A 24 -27.17 53.30 28.70
CA ILE A 24 -25.78 52.89 28.37
C ILE A 24 -25.59 51.37 28.44
N LEU A 25 -26.12 50.71 29.47
CA LEU A 25 -26.01 49.26 29.63
C LEU A 25 -26.62 48.51 28.43
N LEU A 26 -27.79 48.95 27.95
CA LEU A 26 -28.43 48.35 26.79
C LEU A 26 -27.65 48.64 25.49
N LYS A 27 -27.02 49.81 25.37
CA LYS A 27 -26.13 50.09 24.23
C LYS A 27 -24.96 49.11 24.16
N VAL A 28 -24.34 48.79 25.29
CA VAL A 28 -23.25 47.81 25.34
C VAL A 28 -23.74 46.42 24.90
N VAL A 29 -24.90 45.99 25.41
CA VAL A 29 -25.49 44.69 25.04
C VAL A 29 -25.83 44.62 23.56
N PHE A 30 -26.54 45.61 23.02
CA PHE A 30 -26.89 45.63 21.59
C PHE A 30 -25.66 45.79 20.69
N GLY A 31 -24.67 46.57 21.12
CA GLY A 31 -23.40 46.72 20.39
C GLY A 31 -22.62 45.41 20.33
N TRP A 32 -22.59 44.65 21.42
CA TRP A 32 -21.99 43.32 21.46
C TRP A 32 -22.73 42.31 20.56
N ILE A 33 -24.06 42.31 20.57
CA ILE A 33 -24.88 41.48 19.66
C ILE A 33 -24.61 41.85 18.21
N ALA A 34 -24.59 43.15 17.87
CA ALA A 34 -24.31 43.64 16.53
C ALA A 34 -22.91 43.20 16.08
N PHE A 35 -21.89 43.41 16.91
CA PHE A 35 -20.52 42.98 16.62
C PHE A 35 -20.42 41.46 16.38
N SER A 36 -21.04 40.67 17.26
CA SER A 36 -21.10 39.21 17.15
C SER A 36 -21.70 38.76 15.81
N LEU A 37 -22.88 39.29 15.47
CA LEU A 37 -23.60 38.92 14.24
C LEU A 37 -22.90 39.42 12.98
N ILE A 38 -22.22 40.57 13.02
CA ILE A 38 -21.38 41.06 11.91
C ILE A 38 -20.20 40.11 11.72
N ALA A 39 -19.48 39.77 12.78
CA ALA A 39 -18.33 38.87 12.71
C ALA A 39 -18.72 37.50 12.11
N VAL A 40 -19.83 36.91 12.57
CA VAL A 40 -20.35 35.66 12.01
C VAL A 40 -20.77 35.84 10.54
N SER A 41 -21.51 36.90 10.23
CA SER A 41 -21.95 37.15 8.85
C SER A 41 -20.76 37.25 7.90
N SER A 42 -19.69 37.95 8.30
CA SER A 42 -18.43 38.04 7.56
C SER A 42 -17.77 36.68 7.38
N ALA A 43 -17.72 35.83 8.42
CA ALA A 43 -17.17 34.48 8.31
C ALA A 43 -17.91 33.64 7.24
N TYR A 44 -19.24 33.70 7.21
CA TYR A 44 -20.04 32.96 6.23
C TYR A 44 -20.00 33.57 4.82
N LEU A 45 -19.88 34.90 4.69
CA LEU A 45 -19.77 35.57 3.39
C LEU A 45 -18.41 35.32 2.73
N LEU A 46 -17.34 35.29 3.53
CA LEU A 46 -15.96 35.08 3.07
C LEU A 46 -15.53 33.61 3.12
N ASN A 47 -16.40 32.70 3.57
CA ASN A 47 -16.09 31.29 3.80
C ASN A 47 -14.83 31.09 4.66
N TYR A 48 -14.75 31.81 5.80
CA TYR A 48 -13.58 31.86 6.67
C TYR A 48 -13.84 31.16 8.02
N PRO A 49 -13.81 29.81 8.08
CA PRO A 49 -14.04 29.05 9.31
C PRO A 49 -13.03 29.35 10.41
N SER A 50 -11.81 29.73 10.05
CA SER A 50 -10.72 30.02 10.99
C SER A 50 -11.00 31.22 11.91
N LEU A 51 -12.04 32.02 11.63
CA LEU A 51 -12.47 33.09 12.55
C LEU A 51 -12.85 32.55 13.94
N PHE A 52 -13.42 31.35 14.00
CA PHE A 52 -13.78 30.70 15.26
C PHE A 52 -12.56 30.19 16.04
N ARG A 53 -11.38 30.12 15.40
CA ARG A 53 -10.11 29.67 16.01
C ARG A 53 -10.23 28.37 16.80
N LYS A 54 -11.06 27.46 16.31
CA LYS A 54 -11.22 26.14 16.91
C LYS A 54 -9.92 25.37 16.79
N ARG A 55 -9.44 24.87 17.92
CA ARG A 55 -8.19 24.12 18.03
C ARG A 55 -8.40 22.66 17.64
N GLU A 56 -7.30 21.92 17.50
CA GLU A 56 -7.29 20.49 17.19
C GLU A 56 -8.01 19.66 18.25
N ASP A 57 -7.93 20.06 19.52
CA ASP A 57 -8.69 19.50 20.65
C ASP A 57 -10.18 19.93 20.68
N GLY A 58 -10.67 20.59 19.62
CA GLY A 58 -12.05 21.04 19.52
C GLY A 58 -12.41 22.24 20.40
N SER A 59 -11.49 22.76 21.21
CA SER A 59 -11.76 23.91 22.07
C SER A 59 -11.70 25.24 21.30
N ILE A 60 -12.60 26.17 21.64
CA ILE A 60 -12.57 27.55 21.17
C ILE A 60 -12.05 28.44 22.32
N PRO A 61 -11.04 29.30 22.09
CA PRO A 61 -10.51 30.17 23.13
C PRO A 61 -11.62 31.02 23.79
N PHE A 62 -11.57 31.15 25.11
CA PHE A 62 -12.66 31.76 25.88
C PHE A 62 -13.06 33.16 25.38
N TYR A 63 -12.09 33.98 24.95
CA TYR A 63 -12.32 35.32 24.43
C TYR A 63 -13.04 35.32 23.08
N ILE A 64 -12.75 34.34 22.21
CA ILE A 64 -13.49 34.13 20.96
C ILE A 64 -14.90 33.65 21.28
N ARG A 65 -15.05 32.74 22.25
CA ARG A 65 -16.36 32.27 22.70
C ARG A 65 -17.23 33.43 23.18
N TRP A 66 -16.67 34.35 23.99
CA TRP A 66 -17.34 35.57 24.44
C TRP A 66 -17.80 36.46 23.29
N ILE A 67 -17.00 36.63 22.23
CA ILE A 67 -17.43 37.39 21.04
C ILE A 67 -18.67 36.73 20.39
N PHE A 68 -18.73 35.40 20.37
CA PHE A 68 -19.77 34.64 19.67
C PHE A 68 -20.96 34.19 20.52
N VAL A 69 -21.00 34.48 21.84
CA VAL A 69 -22.13 34.07 22.72
C VAL A 69 -23.51 34.42 22.13
N PRO A 70 -23.78 35.64 21.63
CA PRO A 70 -25.10 35.95 21.06
C PRO A 70 -25.50 35.01 19.92
N PHE A 71 -24.58 34.73 19.00
CA PHE A 71 -24.79 33.79 17.91
C PHE A 71 -24.92 32.34 18.39
N LEU A 72 -24.05 31.91 19.32
CA LEU A 72 -24.05 30.56 19.86
C LEU A 72 -25.35 30.26 20.60
N LEU A 73 -25.90 31.23 21.33
CA LEU A 73 -27.17 31.08 22.05
C LEU A 73 -28.34 30.91 21.08
N GLY A 74 -28.40 31.72 20.02
CA GLY A 74 -29.41 31.56 18.95
C GLY A 74 -29.28 30.23 18.22
N SER A 75 -28.05 29.83 17.88
CA SER A 75 -27.77 28.55 17.22
C SER A 75 -28.08 27.36 18.13
N TRP A 76 -27.81 27.48 19.43
CA TRP A 76 -28.16 26.46 20.42
C TRP A 76 -29.67 26.27 20.52
N LEU A 77 -30.44 27.36 20.63
CA LEU A 77 -31.90 27.33 20.66
C LEU A 77 -32.48 26.67 19.39
N TYR A 78 -32.00 27.10 18.22
CA TYR A 78 -32.42 26.53 16.95
C TYR A 78 -32.10 25.04 16.85
N ASN A 79 -30.87 24.65 17.20
CA ASN A 79 -30.44 23.25 17.14
C ASN A 79 -31.19 22.38 18.15
N GLU A 80 -31.48 22.88 19.34
CA GLU A 80 -32.27 22.18 20.36
C GLU A 80 -33.72 21.98 19.90
N TYR A 81 -34.35 23.03 19.36
CA TYR A 81 -35.67 22.92 18.75
C TYR A 81 -35.68 21.90 17.61
N ALA A 82 -34.75 22.02 16.66
CA ALA A 82 -34.64 21.12 15.52
C ALA A 82 -34.43 19.66 15.93
N ARG A 83 -33.63 19.40 16.97
CA ARG A 83 -33.39 18.05 17.54
C ARG A 83 -34.63 17.47 18.21
N ARG A 84 -35.39 18.25 18.98
CA ARG A 84 -36.63 17.77 19.63
C ARG A 84 -37.70 17.35 18.61
N THR A 85 -37.70 17.99 17.46
CA THR A 85 -38.60 17.67 16.34
C THR A 85 -37.99 16.67 15.35
N ASP A 86 -36.79 16.16 15.63
CA ASP A 86 -36.11 15.22 14.73
C ASP A 86 -36.72 13.83 14.84
N LYS A 87 -36.85 13.16 13.69
CA LYS A 87 -37.45 11.82 13.60
C LYS A 87 -36.41 10.70 13.76
N VAL A 88 -35.12 11.05 13.73
CA VAL A 88 -34.01 10.10 13.84
C VAL A 88 -33.27 10.24 15.16
N PRO A 89 -32.73 9.13 15.70
CA PRO A 89 -31.87 9.17 16.88
C PRO A 89 -30.66 10.09 16.72
N PRO A 90 -30.08 10.59 17.83
CA PRO A 90 -28.92 11.47 17.79
C PRO A 90 -27.65 10.78 17.26
N LEU A 91 -27.52 9.46 17.45
CA LEU A 91 -26.42 8.61 16.99
C LEU A 91 -26.99 7.41 16.24
N GLN A 92 -26.44 7.08 15.06
CA GLN A 92 -26.86 5.92 14.28
C GLN A 92 -25.65 5.24 13.64
N LYS A 93 -25.62 3.91 13.67
CA LYS A 93 -24.57 3.10 13.05
C LYS A 93 -24.83 2.97 11.55
N ILE A 94 -23.92 3.47 10.72
CA ILE A 94 -24.04 3.42 9.25
C ILE A 94 -23.41 2.13 8.70
N GLU A 95 -22.22 1.78 9.18
CA GLU A 95 -21.49 0.55 8.86
C GLU A 95 -20.88 -0.03 10.15
N PRO A 96 -20.33 -1.27 10.14
CA PRO A 96 -19.47 -1.73 11.22
C PRO A 96 -18.40 -0.66 11.56
N HIS A 97 -18.27 -0.35 12.85
CA HIS A 97 -17.33 0.66 13.37
C HIS A 97 -17.53 2.12 12.90
N LEU A 98 -18.54 2.44 12.10
CA LEU A 98 -18.80 3.81 11.61
C LEU A 98 -20.19 4.30 12.00
N PHE A 99 -20.23 5.40 12.75
CA PHE A 99 -21.44 6.03 13.25
C PHE A 99 -21.59 7.45 12.69
N LEU A 100 -22.83 7.85 12.42
CA LEU A 100 -23.19 9.20 12.00
C LEU A 100 -24.11 9.82 13.04
N ALA A 101 -23.82 11.07 13.43
CA ALA A 101 -24.52 11.70 14.54
C ALA A 101 -24.77 13.20 14.34
N CYS A 102 -25.72 13.75 15.13
CA CYS A 102 -25.77 15.18 15.38
C CYS A 102 -24.65 15.60 16.35
N ARG A 103 -24.54 16.89 16.70
CA ARG A 103 -23.43 17.34 17.56
C ARG A 103 -23.44 16.62 18.90
N MET A 104 -22.35 15.93 19.21
CA MET A 104 -22.16 15.30 20.52
C MET A 104 -21.89 16.36 21.58
N SER A 105 -22.41 16.15 22.79
CA SER A 105 -22.23 17.05 23.93
C SER A 105 -22.25 16.23 25.22
N GLY A 106 -21.99 16.83 26.37
CA GLY A 106 -22.00 16.13 27.66
C GLY A 106 -23.26 15.28 27.94
N LYS A 107 -24.40 15.64 27.35
CA LYS A 107 -25.65 14.87 27.45
C LYS A 107 -25.61 13.50 26.75
N HIS A 108 -24.65 13.28 25.86
CA HIS A 108 -24.55 12.10 25.02
C HIS A 108 -23.41 11.17 25.45
N VAL A 109 -22.69 11.46 26.53
CA VAL A 109 -21.55 10.63 26.99
C VAL A 109 -22.00 9.19 27.27
N SER A 110 -23.12 8.99 27.95
CA SER A 110 -23.67 7.64 28.18
C SER A 110 -23.94 6.89 26.88
N LEU A 111 -24.47 7.58 25.86
CA LEU A 111 -24.75 6.98 24.55
C LEU A 111 -23.46 6.62 23.79
N LEU A 112 -22.41 7.44 23.92
CA LEU A 112 -21.09 7.14 23.34
C LEU A 112 -20.48 5.90 24.01
N ASN A 113 -20.56 5.81 25.34
CA ASN A 113 -20.02 4.69 26.10
C ASN A 113 -20.80 3.40 25.84
N GLU A 114 -22.12 3.45 25.76
CA GLU A 114 -22.97 2.30 25.38
C GLU A 114 -22.63 1.73 23.99
N ASN A 115 -22.19 2.59 23.07
CA ASN A 115 -21.79 2.20 21.72
C ASN A 115 -20.27 1.96 21.60
N ASN A 116 -19.54 1.97 22.73
CA ASN A 116 -18.09 1.82 22.80
C ASN A 116 -17.34 2.71 21.81
N ILE A 117 -17.71 3.98 21.70
CA ILE A 117 -17.06 4.92 20.78
C ILE A 117 -15.64 5.23 21.26
N ASP A 118 -14.65 5.04 20.40
CA ASP A 118 -13.23 5.30 20.73
C ASP A 118 -12.72 6.61 20.09
N ALA A 119 -13.39 7.07 19.02
CA ALA A 119 -12.91 8.17 18.21
C ALA A 119 -14.03 9.08 17.69
N ILE A 120 -13.78 10.38 17.60
CA ILE A 120 -14.73 11.41 17.20
C ILE A 120 -14.14 12.26 16.07
N LEU A 121 -14.84 12.31 14.93
CA LEU A 121 -14.59 13.25 13.84
C LEU A 121 -15.63 14.37 13.85
N ASP A 122 -15.20 15.56 14.24
CA ASP A 122 -16.05 16.76 14.32
C ASP A 122 -15.86 17.66 13.10
N VAL A 123 -16.92 17.82 12.29
CA VAL A 123 -16.91 18.66 11.08
C VAL A 123 -17.38 20.09 11.35
N THR A 124 -17.56 20.49 12.61
CA THR A 124 -18.03 21.84 12.98
C THR A 124 -16.90 22.82 13.21
N ALA A 125 -17.03 24.01 12.64
CA ALA A 125 -16.17 25.16 12.96
C ALA A 125 -16.73 26.00 14.13
N GLU A 126 -18.06 26.04 14.26
CA GLU A 126 -18.74 27.07 15.07
C GLU A 126 -18.85 26.74 16.56
N PHE A 127 -18.76 25.46 16.92
CA PHE A 127 -19.11 24.98 18.25
C PHE A 127 -17.89 24.39 18.95
N ASP A 128 -17.80 24.57 20.27
CA ASP A 128 -16.89 23.79 21.10
C ASP A 128 -17.16 22.28 20.91
N GLY A 129 -16.07 21.52 20.89
CA GLY A 129 -16.08 20.06 20.97
C GLY A 129 -16.65 19.56 22.29
N LEU A 130 -16.70 18.24 22.43
CA LEU A 130 -17.07 17.61 23.70
C LEU A 130 -15.94 17.86 24.71
N ASP A 131 -16.23 18.35 25.92
CA ASP A 131 -15.20 18.54 26.95
C ASP A 131 -14.87 17.19 27.60
N TRP A 132 -14.17 16.30 26.88
CA TRP A 132 -13.88 14.93 27.32
C TRP A 132 -12.97 14.88 28.56
N THR A 133 -12.15 15.92 28.77
CA THR A 133 -11.32 16.04 29.97
C THR A 133 -12.13 16.13 31.26
N ALA A 134 -13.36 16.68 31.18
CA ALA A 134 -14.28 16.73 32.31
C ALA A 134 -14.94 15.36 32.63
N TYR A 135 -14.83 14.37 31.74
CA TYR A 135 -15.47 13.05 31.88
C TYR A 135 -14.48 11.88 32.03
N GLN A 136 -13.17 12.14 32.10
CA GLN A 136 -12.11 11.10 32.18
C GLN A 136 -12.08 10.10 31.02
N GLU A 137 -12.58 10.50 29.85
CA GLU A 137 -12.59 9.67 28.64
C GLU A 137 -11.48 10.13 27.69
N ASP A 138 -10.72 9.19 27.12
CA ASP A 138 -9.63 9.45 26.16
C ASP A 138 -10.06 9.11 24.73
N TYR A 139 -10.94 9.95 24.16
CA TYR A 139 -11.34 9.81 22.77
C TYR A 139 -10.28 10.34 21.82
N ARG A 140 -9.98 9.59 20.77
CA ARG A 140 -9.21 10.14 19.64
C ARG A 140 -10.04 11.13 18.88
N TYR A 141 -9.58 12.36 18.79
CA TYR A 141 -10.37 13.46 18.24
C TYR A 141 -9.72 14.08 17.01
N LEU A 142 -10.50 14.27 15.95
CA LEU A 142 -10.12 15.03 14.77
C LEU A 142 -11.17 16.10 14.50
N ASN A 143 -10.73 17.37 14.39
CA ASN A 143 -11.57 18.45 13.91
C ASN A 143 -11.27 18.79 12.45
N VAL A 144 -12.32 18.82 11.63
CA VAL A 144 -12.29 19.34 10.26
C VAL A 144 -13.22 20.55 10.22
N PRO A 145 -12.70 21.78 10.43
CA PRO A 145 -13.54 22.95 10.64
C PRO A 145 -14.20 23.40 9.33
N VAL A 146 -15.50 23.11 9.20
CA VAL A 146 -16.32 23.52 8.05
C VAL A 146 -17.49 24.35 8.54
N LEU A 147 -17.83 25.43 7.85
CA LEU A 147 -19.01 26.25 8.16
C LEU A 147 -20.31 25.56 7.75
N ASP A 148 -21.39 25.87 8.44
CA ASP A 148 -22.68 25.24 8.14
C ASP A 148 -23.16 25.52 6.71
N HIS A 149 -23.74 24.50 6.10
CA HIS A 149 -24.13 24.45 4.69
C HIS A 149 -22.99 24.57 3.64
N THR A 150 -21.72 24.63 4.04
CA THR A 150 -20.58 24.53 3.10
C THR A 150 -20.02 23.10 3.07
N SER A 151 -18.98 22.89 2.27
CA SER A 151 -18.29 21.59 2.11
C SER A 151 -16.85 21.71 2.62
N PRO A 152 -16.26 20.61 3.12
CA PRO A 152 -14.81 20.53 3.31
C PRO A 152 -14.06 20.79 2.00
N THR A 153 -12.83 21.32 2.09
CA THR A 153 -11.92 21.35 0.93
C THR A 153 -11.48 19.92 0.55
N PRO A 154 -10.96 19.68 -0.67
CA PRO A 154 -10.45 18.36 -1.04
C PRO A 154 -9.40 17.82 -0.07
N GLU A 155 -8.47 18.66 0.38
CA GLU A 155 -7.41 18.29 1.33
C GLU A 155 -8.00 17.90 2.69
N GLN A 156 -8.96 18.69 3.18
CA GLN A 156 -9.70 18.38 4.41
C GLN A 156 -10.47 17.07 4.31
N LEU A 157 -11.03 16.77 3.14
CA LEU A 157 -11.80 15.55 2.92
C LEU A 157 -10.89 14.33 2.85
N VAL A 158 -9.76 14.42 2.14
CA VAL A 158 -8.72 13.37 2.09
C VAL A 158 -8.19 13.07 3.49
N LEU A 159 -7.87 14.10 4.28
CA LEU A 159 -7.48 13.93 5.68
C LEU A 159 -8.56 13.19 6.48
N ALA A 160 -9.82 13.61 6.34
CA ALA A 160 -10.95 13.02 7.07
C ALA A 160 -11.15 11.53 6.73
N ILE A 161 -11.19 11.17 5.45
CA ILE A 161 -11.45 9.78 5.02
C ILE A 161 -10.28 8.85 5.37
N ASN A 162 -9.03 9.33 5.29
CA ASN A 162 -7.87 8.54 5.67
C ASN A 162 -7.79 8.34 7.18
N TRP A 163 -8.07 9.38 7.97
CA TRP A 163 -8.15 9.26 9.41
C TRP A 163 -9.29 8.31 9.84
N LEU A 164 -10.46 8.38 9.18
CA LEU A 164 -11.55 7.43 9.40
C LEU A 164 -11.13 6.00 9.10
N ASN A 165 -10.52 5.78 7.93
CA ASN A 165 -10.04 4.46 7.54
C ASN A 165 -9.03 3.90 8.53
N GLN A 166 -8.14 4.74 9.04
CA GLN A 166 -7.17 4.34 10.06
C GLN A 166 -7.87 3.88 11.34
N GLN A 167 -8.78 4.67 11.90
CA GLN A 167 -9.44 4.27 13.15
C GLN A 167 -10.28 2.99 12.96
N ILE A 168 -11.00 2.88 11.83
CA ILE A 168 -11.83 1.71 11.52
C ILE A 168 -10.98 0.45 11.31
N SER A 169 -9.83 0.54 10.62
CA SER A 169 -8.91 -0.59 10.43
C SER A 169 -8.27 -1.07 11.73
N GLU A 170 -8.06 -0.16 12.69
CA GLU A 170 -7.67 -0.48 14.06
C GLU A 170 -8.84 -1.03 14.92
N LYS A 171 -9.98 -1.38 14.30
CA LYS A 171 -11.22 -1.92 14.93
C LYS A 171 -11.87 -0.99 15.95
N LYS A 172 -11.62 0.32 15.85
CA LYS A 172 -12.21 1.32 16.74
C LYS A 172 -13.56 1.80 16.23
N ASN A 173 -14.51 2.04 17.13
CA ASN A 173 -15.78 2.65 16.76
C ASN A 173 -15.63 4.16 16.64
N VAL A 174 -15.97 4.70 15.46
CA VAL A 174 -15.80 6.11 15.14
C VAL A 174 -17.14 6.79 14.93
N VAL A 175 -17.33 7.97 15.52
CA VAL A 175 -18.49 8.81 15.25
C VAL A 175 -18.10 10.03 14.42
N VAL A 176 -18.83 10.25 13.31
CA VAL A 176 -18.73 11.46 12.48
C VAL A 176 -19.93 12.34 12.77
N HIS A 177 -19.71 13.59 13.17
CA HIS A 177 -20.80 14.52 13.46
C HIS A 177 -20.62 15.93 12.92
N CYS A 178 -21.76 16.60 12.76
CA CYS A 178 -21.83 18.06 12.55
C CYS A 178 -22.93 18.64 13.44
N ALA A 179 -23.47 19.83 13.18
CA ALA A 179 -24.53 20.41 14.02
C ALA A 179 -25.78 19.49 14.17
N LEU A 180 -26.43 19.16 13.05
CA LEU A 180 -27.64 18.31 13.02
C LEU A 180 -27.37 16.90 12.47
N GLY A 181 -26.17 16.63 11.97
CA GLY A 181 -25.84 15.33 11.37
C GLY A 181 -26.51 15.07 10.02
N ARG A 182 -26.77 16.12 9.23
CA ARG A 182 -27.57 16.02 7.98
C ARG A 182 -26.83 16.40 6.70
N GLY A 183 -25.76 17.20 6.79
CA GLY A 183 -25.10 17.80 5.63
C GLY A 183 -23.59 17.51 5.61
N ARG A 184 -22.80 18.30 6.35
CA ARG A 184 -21.34 18.20 6.38
C ARG A 184 -20.82 16.80 6.74
N SER A 185 -21.32 16.23 7.85
CA SER A 185 -20.94 14.88 8.28
C SER A 185 -21.40 13.80 7.30
N VAL A 186 -22.58 13.97 6.68
CA VAL A 186 -23.09 13.08 5.62
C VAL A 186 -22.17 13.13 4.41
N LEU A 187 -21.65 14.31 4.03
CA LEU A 187 -20.70 14.44 2.92
C LEU A 187 -19.41 13.68 3.21
N VAL A 188 -18.86 13.80 4.43
CA VAL A 188 -17.65 13.06 4.83
C VAL A 188 -17.88 11.55 4.83
N VAL A 189 -19.00 11.08 5.39
CA VAL A 189 -19.36 9.65 5.39
C VAL A 189 -19.56 9.14 3.96
N ALA A 190 -20.27 9.89 3.10
CA ALA A 190 -20.45 9.52 1.69
C ALA A 190 -19.12 9.46 0.94
N ALA A 191 -18.22 10.42 1.19
CA ALA A 191 -16.88 10.41 0.61
C ALA A 191 -16.05 9.19 1.05
N TYR A 192 -16.16 8.78 2.32
CA TYR A 192 -15.52 7.57 2.83
C TYR A 192 -16.08 6.30 2.15
N LEU A 193 -17.40 6.18 2.01
CA LEU A 193 -18.03 5.04 1.31
C LEU A 193 -17.60 4.95 -0.16
N LEU A 194 -17.52 6.10 -0.85
CA LEU A 194 -17.03 6.18 -2.23
C LEU A 194 -15.54 5.82 -2.34
N ALA A 195 -14.72 6.26 -1.38
CA ALA A 195 -13.29 5.92 -1.35
C ALA A 195 -13.04 4.44 -1.04
N LYS A 196 -13.94 3.80 -0.29
CA LYS A 196 -13.93 2.38 0.02
C LYS A 196 -14.41 1.52 -1.15
N ASN A 197 -15.42 1.96 -1.90
CA ASN A 197 -15.96 1.28 -3.08
C ASN A 197 -15.94 2.21 -4.31
N PRO A 198 -14.87 2.19 -5.12
CA PRO A 198 -14.75 3.06 -6.30
C PRO A 198 -15.84 2.86 -7.37
N SER A 199 -16.48 1.69 -7.41
CA SER A 199 -17.59 1.38 -8.32
C SER A 199 -18.93 2.03 -7.90
N LEU A 200 -19.02 2.57 -6.69
CA LEU A 200 -20.25 3.13 -6.13
C LEU A 200 -20.53 4.52 -6.71
N SER A 201 -21.78 4.79 -7.11
CA SER A 201 -22.16 6.14 -7.51
C SER A 201 -22.42 7.03 -6.28
N VAL A 202 -22.30 8.36 -6.43
CA VAL A 202 -22.64 9.31 -5.36
C VAL A 202 -24.08 9.11 -4.88
N ASP A 203 -25.01 8.79 -5.79
CA ASP A 203 -26.41 8.57 -5.45
C ASP A 203 -26.64 7.24 -4.72
N ASP A 204 -25.85 6.20 -5.00
CA ASP A 204 -25.87 4.95 -4.25
C ASP A 204 -25.35 5.16 -2.81
N ALA A 205 -24.20 5.82 -2.65
CA ALA A 205 -23.63 6.13 -1.33
C ALA A 205 -24.60 6.93 -0.46
N LEU A 206 -25.28 7.92 -1.04
CA LEU A 206 -26.31 8.68 -0.33
C LEU A 206 -27.56 7.84 -0.02
N ARG A 207 -27.95 6.91 -0.90
CA ARG A 207 -29.06 5.99 -0.65
C ARG A 207 -28.77 5.07 0.54
N GLU A 208 -27.56 4.51 0.64
CA GLU A 208 -27.14 3.68 1.77
C GLU A 208 -27.24 4.44 3.09
N ILE A 209 -26.72 5.67 3.16
CA ILE A 209 -26.82 6.52 4.35
C ILE A 209 -28.29 6.83 4.66
N ASN A 210 -29.10 7.16 3.65
CA ASN A 210 -30.50 7.56 3.82
C ASN A 210 -31.41 6.43 4.30
N GLN A 211 -31.12 5.17 3.96
CA GLN A 211 -31.86 4.02 4.47
C GLN A 211 -31.79 3.94 6.00
N ILE A 212 -30.67 4.35 6.58
CA ILE A 212 -30.46 4.35 8.02
C ILE A 212 -30.88 5.70 8.62
N ARG A 213 -30.40 6.81 8.05
CA ARG A 213 -30.66 8.18 8.53
C ARG A 213 -31.45 8.98 7.49
N GLN A 214 -32.78 8.87 7.54
CA GLN A 214 -33.71 9.50 6.59
C GLN A 214 -33.59 11.03 6.47
N THR A 215 -33.00 11.71 7.47
CA THR A 215 -32.80 13.16 7.44
C THR A 215 -31.49 13.60 6.78
N ALA A 216 -30.64 12.66 6.37
CA ALA A 216 -29.40 12.95 5.66
C ALA A 216 -29.74 13.57 4.29
N ARG A 217 -29.18 14.75 4.01
CA ARG A 217 -29.44 15.46 2.76
C ARG A 217 -28.34 16.45 2.45
N LEU A 218 -27.60 16.19 1.38
CA LEU A 218 -26.67 17.15 0.81
C LEU A 218 -27.43 18.26 0.09
N ASN A 219 -26.96 19.50 0.25
CA ASN A 219 -27.43 20.60 -0.58
C ASN A 219 -26.76 20.55 -1.98
N LYS A 220 -27.25 21.33 -2.94
CA LYS A 220 -26.72 21.33 -4.31
C LYS A 220 -25.21 21.58 -4.41
N ARG A 221 -24.65 22.46 -3.54
CA ARG A 221 -23.21 22.77 -3.53
C ARG A 221 -22.40 21.61 -2.95
N GLN A 222 -22.90 20.98 -1.90
CA GLN A 222 -22.30 19.79 -1.29
C GLN A 222 -22.28 18.60 -2.25
N LEU A 223 -23.39 18.37 -2.95
CA LEU A 223 -23.48 17.31 -3.95
C LEU A 223 -22.50 17.54 -5.11
N ALA A 224 -22.47 18.76 -5.66
CA ALA A 224 -21.55 19.10 -6.75
C ALA A 224 -20.08 18.98 -6.33
N SER A 225 -19.74 19.41 -5.11
CA SER A 225 -18.40 19.26 -4.55
C SER A 225 -17.99 17.80 -4.41
N LEU A 226 -18.89 16.93 -3.93
CA LEU A 226 -18.60 15.50 -3.78
C LEU A 226 -18.42 14.81 -5.14
N GLN A 227 -19.26 15.15 -6.12
CA GLN A 227 -19.12 14.67 -7.51
C GLN A 227 -17.79 15.09 -8.12
N GLN A 228 -17.42 16.37 -8.02
CA GLN A 228 -16.16 16.88 -8.56
C GLN A 228 -14.93 16.18 -7.96
N ILE A 229 -14.93 15.93 -6.65
CA ILE A 229 -13.79 15.26 -5.98
C ILE A 229 -13.70 13.79 -6.40
N ARG A 230 -14.83 13.09 -6.51
CA ARG A 230 -14.87 11.71 -7.01
C ARG A 230 -14.36 11.63 -8.44
N ASP A 231 -14.89 12.46 -9.33
CA ASP A 231 -14.55 12.45 -10.76
C ASP A 231 -13.08 12.89 -10.98
N GLY A 232 -12.51 13.66 -10.05
CA GLY A 232 -11.09 14.00 -10.01
C GLY A 232 -10.16 12.93 -9.41
N GLY A 233 -10.66 11.76 -9.02
CA GLY A 233 -9.85 10.65 -8.50
C GLY A 233 -9.26 10.86 -7.10
N LEU A 234 -9.69 11.90 -6.38
CA LEU A 234 -9.15 12.27 -5.06
C LEU A 234 -9.72 11.43 -3.91
N LEU A 235 -10.78 10.65 -4.15
CA LEU A 235 -11.38 9.75 -3.17
C LEU A 235 -10.70 8.38 -3.24
N SER A 236 -9.47 8.28 -2.71
CA SER A 236 -8.82 6.99 -2.47
C SER A 236 -8.39 6.89 -1.02
N LEU A 237 -8.60 5.73 -0.41
CA LEU A 237 -8.09 5.43 0.92
C LEU A 237 -6.61 5.07 0.80
N GLN A 238 -5.77 5.66 1.66
CA GLN A 238 -4.38 5.23 1.76
C GLN A 238 -4.34 3.75 2.15
N LYS A 239 -3.77 2.92 1.27
CA LYS A 239 -3.55 1.50 1.58
C LYS A 239 -2.42 1.39 2.61
N ASN A 240 -2.55 0.46 3.54
CA ASN A 240 -1.47 0.12 4.45
C ASN A 240 -0.39 -0.63 3.67
N LEU A 241 0.83 -0.09 3.71
CA LEU A 241 1.99 -0.67 3.05
C LEU A 241 3.06 -0.93 4.12
N THR A 242 3.56 -2.16 4.20
CA THR A 242 4.68 -2.46 5.10
C THR A 242 5.94 -2.69 4.30
N LEU A 243 6.97 -1.89 4.56
CA LEU A 243 8.34 -2.10 4.07
C LEU A 243 9.04 -3.08 5.00
N ILE A 244 9.53 -4.19 4.45
CA ILE A 244 10.42 -5.14 5.13
C ILE A 244 11.81 -4.90 4.61
N VAL A 245 12.67 -4.35 5.46
CA VAL A 245 13.95 -3.80 5.03
C VAL A 245 15.10 -4.61 5.57
N ASN A 246 15.99 -5.02 4.67
CA ASN A 246 17.32 -5.49 5.05
C ASN A 246 18.28 -4.29 5.07
N PRO A 247 18.67 -3.77 6.25
CA PRO A 247 19.44 -2.53 6.34
C PRO A 247 20.86 -2.66 5.81
N VAL A 248 21.44 -3.88 5.79
CA VAL A 248 22.81 -4.11 5.31
C VAL A 248 22.88 -4.38 3.80
N ALA A 249 21.73 -4.57 3.13
CA ALA A 249 21.68 -4.84 1.70
C ALA A 249 22.29 -3.70 0.86
N GLY A 250 23.03 -4.08 -0.19
CA GLY A 250 23.59 -3.11 -1.13
C GLY A 250 24.69 -2.21 -0.59
N GLY A 251 25.26 -2.51 0.57
CA GLY A 251 26.22 -1.64 1.26
C GLY A 251 25.56 -0.51 2.06
N GLY A 252 24.37 -0.75 2.62
CA GLY A 252 23.66 0.24 3.43
C GLY A 252 22.83 1.24 2.61
N LYS A 253 22.37 0.85 1.42
CA LYS A 253 21.56 1.73 0.55
C LYS A 253 20.27 2.19 1.23
N TRP A 254 19.70 1.39 2.13
CA TRP A 254 18.52 1.82 2.86
C TRP A 254 18.73 3.17 3.54
N GLU A 255 19.82 3.33 4.30
CA GLU A 255 20.10 4.58 5.01
C GLU A 255 20.22 5.78 4.05
N GLN A 256 20.78 5.56 2.86
CA GLN A 256 20.93 6.61 1.84
C GLN A 256 19.59 7.02 1.20
N TYR A 257 18.68 6.07 0.96
CA TYR A 257 17.46 6.29 0.17
C TYR A 257 16.18 6.30 1.01
N ARG A 258 16.27 6.06 2.31
CA ARG A 258 15.13 5.96 3.24
C ARG A 258 14.20 7.16 3.12
N ASP A 259 14.74 8.36 3.20
CA ASP A 259 13.90 9.58 3.20
C ASP A 259 13.21 9.80 1.85
N ASP A 260 13.87 9.49 0.73
CA ASP A 260 13.29 9.58 -0.61
C ASP A 260 12.16 8.53 -0.81
N VAL A 261 12.43 7.27 -0.45
CA VAL A 261 11.44 6.18 -0.51
C VAL A 261 10.23 6.51 0.36
N LEU A 262 10.45 6.93 1.60
CA LEU A 262 9.36 7.29 2.51
C LEU A 262 8.61 8.53 2.04
N SER A 263 9.29 9.55 1.51
CA SER A 263 8.62 10.74 0.97
C SER A 263 7.66 10.37 -0.15
N ARG A 264 8.11 9.55 -1.11
CA ARG A 264 7.30 9.16 -2.28
C ARG A 264 6.16 8.22 -1.92
N LEU A 265 6.43 7.21 -1.10
CA LEU A 265 5.39 6.23 -0.75
C LEU A 265 4.34 6.81 0.21
N ASN A 266 4.70 7.72 1.12
CA ASN A 266 3.73 8.33 2.04
C ASN A 266 2.72 9.27 1.35
N GLU A 267 2.95 9.66 0.10
CA GLU A 267 1.95 10.40 -0.69
C GLU A 267 0.68 9.57 -0.91
N LYS A 268 0.83 8.26 -1.14
CA LYS A 268 -0.28 7.36 -1.50
C LYS A 268 -0.58 6.28 -0.45
N PHE A 269 0.38 5.96 0.41
CA PHE A 269 0.30 4.85 1.35
C PHE A 269 0.52 5.30 2.79
N LYS A 270 -0.09 4.58 3.73
CA LYS A 270 0.34 4.64 5.13
C LYS A 270 1.47 3.62 5.30
N VAL A 271 2.72 4.12 5.29
CA VAL A 271 3.90 3.27 5.28
C VAL A 271 4.35 2.89 6.69
N THR A 272 4.49 1.60 6.95
CA THR A 272 5.14 1.06 8.16
C THR A 272 6.48 0.44 7.78
N VAL A 273 7.55 0.71 8.52
CA VAL A 273 8.88 0.13 8.28
C VAL A 273 9.16 -0.92 9.33
N LYS A 274 9.56 -2.12 8.90
CA LYS A 274 10.07 -3.20 9.75
C LYS A 274 11.45 -3.63 9.21
N GLU A 275 12.49 -3.52 10.03
CA GLU A 275 13.86 -3.86 9.62
C GLU A 275 14.24 -5.24 10.13
N THR A 276 14.90 -6.05 9.31
CA THR A 276 15.42 -7.37 9.68
C THR A 276 16.59 -7.23 10.64
N THR A 277 16.76 -8.21 11.52
CA THR A 277 17.94 -8.35 12.38
C THR A 277 18.55 -9.75 12.18
N PRO A 278 19.77 -10.03 12.68
CA PRO A 278 20.32 -11.39 12.62
C PRO A 278 19.43 -12.47 13.24
N GLU A 279 18.54 -12.11 14.16
CA GLU A 279 17.61 -13.00 14.84
C GLU A 279 16.21 -13.03 14.20
N VAL A 280 15.87 -12.05 13.36
CA VAL A 280 14.54 -11.90 12.77
C VAL A 280 14.67 -11.61 11.28
N ASP A 281 14.40 -12.63 10.48
CA ASP A 281 14.42 -12.57 9.02
C ASP A 281 13.22 -11.85 8.40
N GLY A 282 13.25 -11.64 7.09
CA GLY A 282 12.18 -11.00 6.34
C GLY A 282 10.87 -11.81 6.37
N LYS A 283 10.95 -13.14 6.44
CA LYS A 283 9.78 -14.03 6.48
C LYS A 283 8.98 -13.81 7.76
N ALA A 284 9.64 -13.80 8.92
CA ALA A 284 9.01 -13.57 10.22
C ALA A 284 8.35 -12.19 10.30
N LEU A 285 8.97 -11.16 9.72
CA LEU A 285 8.39 -9.82 9.64
C LEU A 285 7.18 -9.77 8.69
N ALA A 286 7.23 -10.48 7.58
CA ALA A 286 6.12 -10.59 6.63
C ALA A 286 4.93 -11.31 7.26
N ASP A 287 5.16 -12.41 7.97
CA ASP A 287 4.11 -13.13 8.70
C ASP A 287 3.41 -12.23 9.74
N ARG A 288 4.18 -11.45 10.50
CA ARG A 288 3.61 -10.45 11.43
C ARG A 288 2.82 -9.37 10.68
N ALA A 289 3.36 -8.83 9.59
CA ALA A 289 2.70 -7.79 8.81
C ALA A 289 1.36 -8.26 8.20
N LYS A 290 1.27 -9.52 7.74
CA LYS A 290 0.02 -10.13 7.33
C LYS A 290 -0.99 -10.19 8.47
N GLN A 291 -0.57 -10.63 9.65
CA GLN A 291 -1.42 -10.68 10.85
C GLN A 291 -1.91 -9.30 11.28
N ASP A 292 -1.09 -8.27 11.07
CA ASP A 292 -1.42 -6.86 11.29
C ASP A 292 -2.36 -6.26 10.21
N GLY A 293 -2.74 -7.05 9.18
CA GLY A 293 -3.66 -6.63 8.12
C GLY A 293 -3.02 -5.84 6.99
N ALA A 294 -1.72 -6.02 6.73
CA ALA A 294 -1.07 -5.40 5.57
C ALA A 294 -1.54 -6.07 4.26
N HIS A 295 -2.10 -5.27 3.34
CA HIS A 295 -2.50 -5.72 2.01
C HIS A 295 -1.37 -5.64 0.98
N ILE A 296 -0.36 -4.80 1.25
CA ILE A 296 0.84 -4.66 0.44
C ILE A 296 2.05 -4.80 1.37
N ILE A 297 2.92 -5.76 1.05
CA ILE A 297 4.19 -5.97 1.75
C ILE A 297 5.32 -5.81 0.73
N VAL A 298 6.23 -4.89 0.98
CA VAL A 298 7.31 -4.55 0.05
C VAL A 298 8.64 -5.05 0.62
N ALA A 299 9.30 -5.94 -0.11
CA ALA A 299 10.62 -6.44 0.24
C ALA A 299 11.69 -5.44 -0.24
N CYS A 300 12.45 -4.88 0.70
CA CYS A 300 13.50 -3.90 0.44
C CYS A 300 14.87 -4.54 0.73
N GLY A 301 15.51 -5.10 -0.29
CA GLY A 301 16.73 -5.89 -0.10
C GLY A 301 17.31 -6.45 -1.39
N GLY A 302 18.10 -7.52 -1.27
CA GLY A 302 18.54 -8.34 -2.41
C GLY A 302 17.66 -9.57 -2.60
N ASP A 303 18.06 -10.45 -3.51
CA ASP A 303 17.27 -11.63 -3.90
C ASP A 303 16.94 -12.58 -2.72
N GLY A 304 17.84 -12.73 -1.73
CA GLY A 304 17.56 -13.48 -0.50
C GLY A 304 16.42 -12.87 0.33
N THR A 305 16.45 -11.56 0.58
CA THR A 305 15.36 -10.85 1.30
C THR A 305 14.04 -10.94 0.54
N LEU A 306 14.08 -10.89 -0.80
CA LEU A 306 12.89 -11.10 -1.63
C LEU A 306 12.34 -12.52 -1.44
N THR A 307 13.21 -13.53 -1.40
CA THR A 307 12.84 -14.94 -1.21
C THR A 307 12.24 -15.19 0.19
N GLU A 308 12.83 -14.63 1.24
CA GLU A 308 12.31 -14.68 2.60
C GLU A 308 10.89 -14.10 2.68
N VAL A 309 10.68 -12.89 2.13
CA VAL A 309 9.37 -12.25 2.12
C VAL A 309 8.39 -13.05 1.26
N ALA A 310 8.77 -13.44 0.03
CA ALA A 310 7.92 -14.23 -0.85
C ALA A 310 7.49 -15.56 -0.19
N SER A 311 8.38 -16.22 0.56
CA SER A 311 8.06 -17.45 1.29
C SER A 311 6.91 -17.29 2.30
N ALA A 312 6.68 -16.08 2.81
CA ALA A 312 5.52 -15.78 3.64
C ALA A 312 4.27 -15.43 2.81
N LEU A 313 4.41 -14.93 1.58
CA LEU A 313 3.31 -14.38 0.78
C LEU A 313 2.76 -15.34 -0.28
N VAL A 314 3.49 -16.41 -0.61
CA VAL A 314 3.02 -17.48 -1.50
C VAL A 314 1.69 -18.06 -1.01
N ASN A 315 0.74 -18.20 -1.94
CA ASN A 315 -0.63 -18.65 -1.71
C ASN A 315 -1.43 -17.77 -0.73
N THR A 316 -1.15 -16.47 -0.70
CA THR A 316 -1.91 -15.47 0.06
C THR A 316 -2.52 -14.42 -0.86
N ASP A 317 -3.45 -13.63 -0.32
CA ASP A 317 -4.08 -12.47 -0.99
C ASP A 317 -3.25 -11.18 -0.86
N VAL A 318 -2.09 -11.25 -0.20
CA VAL A 318 -1.24 -10.08 0.03
C VAL A 318 -0.33 -9.85 -1.17
N THR A 319 -0.38 -8.62 -1.69
CA THR A 319 0.45 -8.23 -2.83
C THR A 319 1.87 -7.90 -2.39
N MET A 320 2.85 -8.49 -3.06
CA MET A 320 4.27 -8.24 -2.83
C MET A 320 4.76 -7.06 -3.70
N GLY A 321 5.47 -6.11 -3.10
CA GLY A 321 6.28 -5.14 -3.84
C GLY A 321 7.78 -5.37 -3.64
N ILE A 322 8.61 -4.73 -4.46
CA ILE A 322 10.06 -4.92 -4.43
C ILE A 322 10.75 -3.56 -4.49
N ILE A 323 11.66 -3.30 -3.56
CA ILE A 323 12.67 -2.23 -3.67
C ILE A 323 14.07 -2.87 -3.71
N PRO A 324 14.72 -2.88 -4.89
CA PRO A 324 15.93 -3.66 -5.12
C PRO A 324 17.18 -2.93 -4.59
N PHE A 325 17.52 -3.18 -3.32
CA PHE A 325 18.76 -2.66 -2.71
C PHE A 325 19.99 -3.55 -2.98
N GLY A 326 19.80 -4.82 -3.33
CA GLY A 326 20.89 -5.77 -3.60
C GLY A 326 21.80 -5.41 -4.78
N THR A 327 22.75 -6.29 -5.05
CA THR A 327 23.74 -6.13 -6.14
C THR A 327 23.26 -6.77 -7.45
N ALA A 328 22.65 -7.95 -7.38
CA ALA A 328 22.14 -8.68 -8.54
C ALA A 328 20.69 -8.27 -8.87
N ASN A 329 19.77 -8.36 -7.90
CA ASN A 329 18.36 -7.98 -8.04
C ASN A 329 17.71 -8.64 -9.26
N ALA A 330 17.99 -9.93 -9.44
CA ALA A 330 17.60 -10.68 -10.61
C ALA A 330 16.08 -10.70 -10.81
N LEU A 331 15.31 -10.92 -9.73
CA LEU A 331 13.85 -10.94 -9.81
C LEU A 331 13.26 -9.57 -10.16
N SER A 332 13.80 -8.49 -9.59
CA SER A 332 13.38 -7.14 -9.93
C SER A 332 13.63 -6.81 -11.40
N GLN A 333 14.72 -7.29 -11.99
CA GLN A 333 14.98 -7.09 -13.43
C GLN A 333 13.97 -7.81 -14.31
N VAL A 334 13.52 -9.01 -13.91
CA VAL A 334 12.47 -9.76 -14.61
C VAL A 334 11.16 -9.00 -14.54
N LEU A 335 10.77 -8.51 -13.35
CA LEU A 335 9.46 -7.88 -13.12
C LEU A 335 9.38 -6.42 -13.58
N HIS A 336 10.41 -5.62 -13.32
CA HIS A 336 10.38 -4.17 -13.56
C HIS A 336 10.94 -3.77 -14.93
N GLY A 337 11.52 -4.74 -15.67
CA GLY A 337 12.13 -4.53 -16.97
C GLY A 337 13.50 -3.82 -16.92
N TYR A 338 14.06 -3.50 -18.09
CA TYR A 338 15.45 -3.05 -18.23
C TYR A 338 15.75 -1.71 -17.54
N ILE A 339 14.77 -0.80 -17.46
CA ILE A 339 14.94 0.53 -16.81
C ILE A 339 15.35 0.38 -15.33
N SER A 340 14.92 -0.70 -14.67
CA SER A 340 15.31 -1.01 -13.29
C SER A 340 16.82 -1.21 -13.08
N LYS A 341 17.59 -1.45 -14.14
CA LYS A 341 19.07 -1.49 -14.05
C LYS A 341 19.70 -0.12 -13.88
N VAL A 342 19.07 0.90 -14.47
CA VAL A 342 19.61 2.27 -14.50
C VAL A 342 19.14 3.05 -13.29
N MET A 343 17.85 2.95 -12.95
CA MET A 343 17.24 3.67 -11.83
C MET A 343 16.41 2.74 -10.94
N PRO A 344 17.03 1.75 -10.27
CA PRO A 344 16.35 0.66 -9.58
C PRO A 344 15.31 1.10 -8.54
N ILE A 345 15.71 2.04 -7.67
CA ILE A 345 14.91 2.46 -6.53
C ILE A 345 13.77 3.36 -6.97
N SER A 346 14.04 4.30 -7.90
CA SER A 346 13.01 5.24 -8.30
C SER A 346 11.89 4.54 -9.09
N THR A 347 12.27 3.69 -10.05
CA THR A 347 11.35 2.85 -10.82
C THR A 347 10.54 1.91 -9.93
N ALA A 348 11.17 1.30 -8.92
CA ALA A 348 10.45 0.45 -7.97
C ALA A 348 9.35 1.20 -7.21
N CYS A 349 9.62 2.43 -6.74
CA CYS A 349 8.58 3.21 -6.08
C CYS A 349 7.48 3.66 -7.04
N ASP A 350 7.81 3.99 -8.30
CA ASP A 350 6.80 4.33 -9.32
C ASP A 350 5.85 3.15 -9.55
N ILE A 351 6.39 1.93 -9.73
CA ILE A 351 5.60 0.70 -9.84
C ILE A 351 4.67 0.50 -8.64
N ILE A 352 5.21 0.68 -7.43
CA ILE A 352 4.42 0.55 -6.20
C ILE A 352 3.30 1.59 -6.16
N ILE A 353 3.58 2.83 -6.56
CA ILE A 353 2.61 3.93 -6.60
C ILE A 353 1.56 3.68 -7.68
N GLU A 354 1.93 3.21 -8.87
CA GLU A 354 0.99 2.88 -9.95
C GLU A 354 0.02 1.78 -9.51
N GLY A 355 0.54 0.71 -8.91
CA GLY A 355 -0.26 -0.32 -8.27
C GLY A 355 -0.71 -1.45 -9.20
N ASN A 356 -0.10 -1.58 -10.39
CA ASN A 356 -0.34 -2.68 -11.32
C ASN A 356 0.17 -4.00 -10.73
N THR A 357 -0.64 -5.06 -10.84
CA THR A 357 -0.35 -6.35 -10.24
C THR A 357 -0.34 -7.48 -11.26
N LEU A 358 0.50 -8.49 -11.02
CA LEU A 358 0.52 -9.73 -11.78
C LEU A 358 0.64 -10.91 -10.82
N ALA A 359 -0.19 -11.94 -11.00
CA ALA A 359 0.04 -13.22 -10.36
C ALA A 359 1.11 -13.99 -11.13
N ILE A 360 2.22 -14.32 -10.48
CA ILE A 360 3.35 -15.04 -11.05
C ILE A 360 3.47 -16.44 -10.43
N ASP A 361 4.11 -17.31 -11.17
CA ASP A 361 4.49 -18.64 -10.75
C ASP A 361 5.69 -18.56 -9.82
N THR A 362 5.65 -19.36 -8.77
CA THR A 362 6.82 -19.67 -7.95
C THR A 362 7.11 -21.15 -8.05
N ALA A 363 8.26 -21.59 -7.57
CA ALA A 363 8.55 -23.00 -7.43
C ALA A 363 8.87 -23.34 -5.98
N THR A 364 8.70 -24.61 -5.66
CA THR A 364 9.24 -25.21 -4.43
C THR A 364 10.42 -26.08 -4.82
N CYS A 365 11.51 -25.99 -4.08
CA CYS A 365 12.70 -26.81 -4.21
C CYS A 365 12.93 -27.49 -2.86
N ASN A 366 12.58 -28.76 -2.78
CA ASN A 366 12.38 -29.47 -1.51
C ASN A 366 11.46 -28.65 -0.59
N ASP A 367 11.96 -28.20 0.56
CA ASP A 367 11.19 -27.42 1.55
C ASP A 367 11.33 -25.89 1.39
N HIS A 368 12.03 -25.42 0.35
CA HIS A 368 12.34 -24.00 0.13
C HIS A 368 11.54 -23.43 -1.04
N VAL A 369 11.12 -22.17 -0.94
CA VAL A 369 10.59 -21.43 -2.10
C VAL A 369 11.75 -21.05 -3.01
N MET A 370 11.57 -21.28 -4.29
CA MET A 370 12.48 -20.90 -5.37
C MET A 370 11.76 -19.93 -6.30
N LEU A 371 12.32 -18.73 -6.47
CA LEU A 371 11.79 -17.70 -7.34
C LEU A 371 12.49 -17.66 -8.69
N LEU A 372 13.79 -17.93 -8.73
CA LEU A 372 14.61 -17.76 -9.93
C LEU A 372 15.05 -19.10 -10.52
N VAL A 373 16.04 -19.75 -9.92
CA VAL A 373 16.79 -20.83 -10.57
C VAL A 373 17.42 -21.79 -9.57
N ALA A 374 17.42 -23.08 -9.94
CA ALA A 374 18.26 -24.09 -9.33
C ALA A 374 19.29 -24.63 -10.34
N ALA A 375 20.47 -25.01 -9.87
CA ALA A 375 21.54 -25.52 -10.73
C ALA A 375 22.37 -26.62 -10.06
N VAL A 376 22.75 -27.63 -10.84
CA VAL A 376 23.72 -28.68 -10.49
C VAL A 376 24.80 -28.79 -11.56
N GLY A 377 25.99 -29.25 -11.18
CA GLY A 377 27.16 -29.26 -12.08
C GLY A 377 27.97 -27.97 -12.07
N PHE A 378 27.76 -27.15 -11.05
CA PHE A 378 28.55 -25.96 -10.78
C PHE A 378 29.11 -26.08 -9.37
N GLU A 379 30.42 -26.33 -9.23
CA GLU A 379 31.06 -26.37 -7.91
C GLU A 379 30.96 -25.01 -7.18
N GLU A 380 31.19 -25.06 -5.86
CA GLU A 380 31.30 -23.99 -4.85
C GLU A 380 31.88 -22.63 -5.34
N LYS A 381 32.69 -22.65 -6.39
CA LYS A 381 33.37 -21.48 -6.98
C LYS A 381 32.47 -20.52 -7.76
N MET A 382 31.18 -20.81 -7.99
CA MET A 382 30.26 -19.77 -8.49
C MET A 382 30.14 -18.57 -7.52
N ILE A 383 30.45 -18.77 -6.23
CA ILE A 383 30.40 -17.69 -5.22
C ILE A 383 31.80 -17.07 -4.98
N SER A 384 32.90 -17.74 -5.35
CA SER A 384 34.27 -17.29 -5.04
C SER A 384 35.14 -16.87 -6.24
N ALA A 385 34.59 -16.79 -7.46
CA ALA A 385 35.33 -16.33 -8.65
C ALA A 385 34.90 -14.94 -9.17
N ALA A 386 34.09 -14.21 -8.41
CA ALA A 386 33.82 -12.79 -8.67
C ALA A 386 34.79 -11.91 -7.86
N ASP A 387 36.09 -12.10 -8.09
CA ASP A 387 37.07 -11.16 -7.57
C ASP A 387 36.79 -9.79 -8.20
N ARG A 388 36.74 -8.77 -7.34
CA ARG A 388 36.22 -7.43 -7.62
C ARG A 388 37.05 -6.62 -8.63
N GLU A 389 38.04 -7.22 -9.30
CA GLU A 389 39.00 -6.53 -10.17
C GLU A 389 38.91 -6.89 -11.68
N GLU A 390 38.29 -8.00 -12.10
CA GLU A 390 38.21 -8.36 -13.54
C GLU A 390 37.00 -7.76 -14.29
N LYS A 391 36.20 -6.90 -13.64
CA LYS A 391 34.98 -6.35 -14.24
C LYS A 391 35.19 -5.23 -15.26
N ASN A 392 36.41 -4.69 -15.43
CA ASN A 392 36.56 -3.41 -16.15
C ASN A 392 37.11 -3.47 -17.58
N VAL A 393 37.40 -4.63 -18.19
CA VAL A 393 37.96 -4.66 -19.57
C VAL A 393 37.45 -5.78 -20.49
N GLY A 394 36.83 -6.87 -19.99
CA GLY A 394 36.63 -8.11 -20.78
C GLY A 394 35.22 -8.47 -21.29
N GLY A 395 34.16 -7.72 -20.94
CA GLY A 395 32.79 -7.97 -21.43
C GLY A 395 32.24 -9.41 -21.22
N GLN A 396 31.42 -9.90 -22.16
CA GLN A 396 30.82 -11.25 -22.13
C GLN A 396 31.85 -12.39 -22.12
N PHE A 397 33.06 -12.16 -22.64
CA PHE A 397 34.09 -13.18 -22.75
C PHE A 397 34.76 -13.49 -21.40
N ALA A 398 34.88 -12.49 -20.52
CA ALA A 398 35.33 -12.70 -19.14
C ALA A 398 34.29 -13.50 -18.32
N TYR A 399 33.00 -13.22 -18.51
CA TYR A 399 31.92 -14.00 -17.91
C TYR A 399 31.92 -15.45 -18.39
N LEU A 400 32.08 -15.69 -19.70
CA LEU A 400 32.22 -17.03 -20.27
C LEU A 400 33.42 -17.79 -19.70
N LYS A 401 34.56 -17.13 -19.51
CA LYS A 401 35.75 -17.73 -18.91
C LYS A 401 35.55 -18.08 -17.43
N GLY A 402 34.88 -17.21 -16.67
CA GLY A 402 34.51 -17.48 -15.27
C GLY A 402 33.56 -18.67 -15.15
N LEU A 403 32.55 -18.72 -16.02
CA LEU A 403 31.59 -19.81 -16.08
C LEU A 403 32.22 -21.13 -16.55
N TRP A 404 33.12 -21.05 -17.53
CA TRP A 404 33.92 -22.18 -17.98
C TRP A 404 34.79 -22.74 -16.86
N ASN A 405 35.48 -21.90 -16.09
CA ASN A 405 36.30 -22.35 -14.97
C ASN A 405 35.47 -23.06 -13.88
N ALA A 406 34.17 -22.74 -13.76
CA ALA A 406 33.25 -23.39 -12.83
C ALA A 406 32.73 -24.75 -13.34
N ILE A 407 32.64 -24.93 -14.67
CA ILE A 407 32.18 -26.19 -15.30
C ILE A 407 33.35 -27.12 -15.64
N SER A 408 34.51 -26.59 -16.03
CA SER A 408 35.66 -27.34 -16.58
C SER A 408 36.40 -28.20 -15.56
N ASN A 409 36.19 -27.98 -14.26
CA ASN A 409 36.71 -28.85 -13.21
C ASN A 409 35.73 -29.96 -12.81
N ASN A 410 34.48 -29.89 -13.27
CA ASN A 410 33.49 -30.92 -13.00
C ASN A 410 33.62 -32.04 -14.03
N ASP A 411 33.89 -33.25 -13.55
CA ASP A 411 33.58 -34.46 -14.30
C ASP A 411 32.08 -34.48 -14.63
N ASN A 412 31.71 -35.09 -15.76
CA ASN A 412 30.29 -35.25 -16.11
C ASN A 412 29.55 -35.89 -14.94
N MET A 413 28.42 -35.30 -14.56
CA MET A 413 27.59 -35.82 -13.50
C MET A 413 26.58 -36.80 -14.07
N THR A 414 26.43 -37.94 -13.42
CA THR A 414 25.39 -38.91 -13.73
C THR A 414 24.35 -38.91 -12.62
N PHE A 415 23.09 -38.72 -12.97
CA PHE A 415 21.97 -38.77 -12.04
C PHE A 415 20.70 -39.25 -12.73
N LYS A 416 19.71 -39.68 -11.94
CA LYS A 416 18.39 -40.01 -12.46
C LYS A 416 17.52 -38.77 -12.46
N VAL A 417 16.84 -38.51 -13.57
CA VAL A 417 15.89 -37.41 -13.73
C VAL A 417 14.50 -37.96 -14.04
N ALA A 418 13.52 -37.56 -13.24
CA ALA A 418 12.10 -37.81 -13.52
C ALA A 418 11.41 -36.47 -13.74
N LYS A 419 10.66 -36.35 -14.84
CA LYS A 419 9.94 -35.14 -15.23
C LYS A 419 8.45 -35.43 -15.23
N ASP A 420 7.66 -34.63 -14.53
CA ASP A 420 6.22 -34.82 -14.39
C ASP A 420 5.86 -36.27 -14.00
N ASN A 421 4.98 -36.92 -14.75
CA ASN A 421 4.58 -38.32 -14.54
C ASN A 421 5.33 -39.30 -15.46
N GLN A 422 6.50 -38.93 -15.97
CA GLN A 422 7.32 -39.78 -16.83
C GLN A 422 8.27 -40.67 -16.02
N PRO A 423 8.64 -41.86 -16.53
CA PRO A 423 9.61 -42.71 -15.87
C PRO A 423 10.98 -42.02 -15.77
N ALA A 424 11.70 -42.30 -14.69
CA ALA A 424 13.04 -41.76 -14.48
C ALA A 424 14.01 -42.27 -15.55
N GLU A 425 14.76 -41.36 -16.16
CA GLU A 425 15.85 -41.66 -17.08
C GLU A 425 17.21 -41.32 -16.46
N THR A 426 18.26 -42.00 -16.89
CA THR A 426 19.63 -41.67 -16.45
C THR A 426 20.18 -40.61 -17.39
N LEU A 427 20.60 -39.48 -16.82
CA LEU A 427 21.18 -38.37 -17.55
C LEU A 427 22.64 -38.21 -17.15
N GLU A 428 23.50 -38.05 -18.16
CA GLU A 428 24.89 -37.64 -17.99
C GLU A 428 25.07 -36.24 -18.57
N THR A 429 25.51 -35.29 -17.74
CA THR A 429 25.71 -33.91 -18.16
C THR A 429 26.74 -33.20 -17.29
N PRO A 430 27.54 -32.28 -17.86
CA PRO A 430 28.39 -31.39 -17.07
C PRO A 430 27.62 -30.31 -16.30
N SER A 431 26.40 -29.96 -16.72
CA SER A 431 25.63 -28.90 -16.07
C SER A 431 24.13 -29.01 -16.37
N PHE A 432 23.31 -28.79 -15.34
CA PHE A 432 21.87 -28.82 -15.45
C PHE A 432 21.26 -27.65 -14.67
N VAL A 433 20.43 -26.86 -15.35
CA VAL A 433 19.83 -25.63 -14.84
C VAL A 433 18.32 -25.71 -14.96
N ILE A 434 17.61 -25.34 -13.90
CA ILE A 434 16.16 -25.40 -13.76
C ILE A 434 15.68 -23.99 -13.41
N ALA A 435 15.01 -23.30 -14.33
CA ALA A 435 14.60 -21.92 -14.16
C ALA A 435 13.09 -21.79 -14.01
N ASN A 436 12.66 -21.07 -12.97
CA ASN A 436 11.30 -20.52 -12.86
C ASN A 436 11.25 -19.10 -13.41
N ALA A 437 12.26 -18.29 -13.10
CA ALA A 437 12.43 -16.95 -13.61
C ALA A 437 13.92 -16.64 -13.78
N ALA A 438 14.29 -15.94 -14.85
CA ALA A 438 15.67 -15.55 -15.03
C ALA A 438 15.79 -14.23 -15.79
N PRO A 439 16.58 -13.26 -15.32
CA PRO A 439 16.90 -12.10 -16.14
C PRO A 439 17.76 -12.54 -17.32
N MET A 440 17.71 -11.78 -18.42
CA MET A 440 18.50 -12.02 -19.63
C MET A 440 20.01 -12.17 -19.38
N THR A 441 20.51 -11.62 -18.27
CA THR A 441 21.92 -11.75 -17.87
C THR A 441 22.29 -13.11 -17.29
N THR A 442 21.33 -13.92 -16.85
CA THR A 442 21.55 -15.30 -16.37
C THR A 442 21.52 -16.25 -17.56
N ALA A 443 22.55 -16.16 -18.42
CA ALA A 443 22.52 -16.76 -19.75
C ALA A 443 22.27 -18.28 -19.78
N LEU A 444 22.72 -19.02 -18.76
CA LEU A 444 22.46 -20.46 -18.64
C LEU A 444 21.00 -20.83 -18.40
N ALA A 445 20.23 -19.91 -17.83
CA ALA A 445 18.81 -20.08 -17.55
C ALA A 445 17.91 -19.56 -18.68
N GLN A 446 18.50 -19.01 -19.75
CA GLN A 446 17.76 -18.45 -20.89
C GLN A 446 17.44 -19.48 -21.99
N GLY A 447 17.87 -20.73 -21.80
CA GLY A 447 17.52 -21.88 -22.65
C GLY A 447 17.48 -21.58 -24.15
N ALA A 448 16.58 -22.27 -24.84
CA ALA A 448 16.20 -21.94 -26.21
C ALA A 448 15.07 -20.90 -26.27
N GLU A 449 14.23 -20.85 -25.25
CA GLU A 449 13.24 -19.81 -25.01
C GLU A 449 13.42 -19.28 -23.58
N PRO A 450 13.20 -17.98 -23.33
CA PRO A 450 13.31 -17.42 -21.99
C PRO A 450 12.20 -17.97 -21.08
N PRO A 451 12.45 -18.09 -19.76
CA PRO A 451 11.44 -18.52 -18.81
C PRO A 451 10.23 -17.59 -18.77
N ASP A 452 9.03 -18.17 -18.77
CA ASP A 452 7.77 -17.46 -18.59
C ASP A 452 7.27 -17.67 -17.17
N ILE A 453 7.18 -16.57 -16.41
CA ILE A 453 6.77 -16.60 -15.01
C ILE A 453 5.25 -16.79 -14.81
N THR A 454 4.52 -17.17 -15.86
CA THR A 454 3.05 -17.28 -15.83
C THR A 454 2.47 -18.52 -16.51
N ASP A 455 3.31 -19.41 -17.06
CA ASP A 455 2.91 -20.57 -17.88
C ASP A 455 2.77 -21.90 -17.11
N GLY A 456 3.10 -21.89 -15.82
CA GLY A 456 3.04 -23.03 -14.90
C GLY A 456 4.16 -24.04 -15.08
N LYS A 457 5.25 -23.70 -15.78
CA LYS A 457 6.35 -24.61 -16.12
C LYS A 457 7.72 -24.08 -15.67
N LEU A 458 8.65 -25.01 -15.54
CA LEU A 458 10.08 -24.77 -15.34
C LEU A 458 10.79 -24.97 -16.68
N ASP A 459 11.78 -24.14 -16.95
CA ASP A 459 12.68 -24.29 -18.09
C ASP A 459 13.92 -25.07 -17.67
N LEU A 460 14.09 -26.25 -18.27
CA LEU A 460 15.18 -27.19 -18.01
C LEU A 460 16.21 -27.02 -19.11
N THR A 461 17.44 -26.62 -18.77
CA THR A 461 18.54 -26.43 -19.73
C THR A 461 19.76 -27.22 -19.30
N TRP A 462 20.30 -28.04 -20.19
CA TRP A 462 21.54 -28.77 -19.93
C TRP A 462 22.42 -28.88 -21.17
N LEU A 463 23.71 -29.05 -20.92
CA LEU A 463 24.70 -29.28 -21.97
C LEU A 463 24.91 -30.80 -22.16
N LEU A 464 25.15 -31.23 -23.38
CA LEU A 464 25.52 -32.61 -23.66
C LEU A 464 27.04 -32.79 -23.52
N PRO A 465 27.51 -33.89 -22.90
CA PRO A 465 28.92 -34.20 -22.80
C PRO A 465 29.64 -34.12 -24.16
N GLN A 466 30.76 -33.40 -24.20
CA GLN A 466 31.58 -33.26 -25.41
C GLN A 466 32.90 -34.04 -25.29
N PRO A 467 33.46 -34.50 -26.42
CA PRO A 467 34.68 -35.31 -26.40
C PRO A 467 35.95 -34.51 -26.08
N SER A 468 35.88 -33.17 -26.07
CA SER A 468 37.00 -32.29 -25.73
C SER A 468 36.53 -31.02 -25.03
N SER A 469 37.41 -30.46 -24.19
CA SER A 469 37.19 -29.19 -23.48
C SER A 469 36.83 -28.05 -24.42
N ASP A 470 37.49 -27.96 -25.58
CA ASP A 470 37.27 -26.87 -26.54
C ASP A 470 35.85 -26.90 -27.13
N LYS A 471 35.32 -28.10 -27.39
CA LYS A 471 33.95 -28.26 -27.88
C LYS A 471 32.92 -27.95 -26.80
N GLN A 472 33.20 -28.35 -25.57
CA GLN A 472 32.34 -28.04 -24.43
C GLN A 472 32.29 -26.52 -24.16
N PHE A 473 33.43 -25.83 -24.31
CA PHE A 473 33.48 -24.36 -24.25
C PHE A 473 32.70 -23.73 -25.41
N ALA A 474 32.78 -24.31 -26.60
CA ALA A 474 31.96 -23.86 -27.73
C ALA A 474 30.45 -24.03 -27.47
N SER A 475 30.01 -25.12 -26.83
CA SER A 475 28.61 -25.31 -26.40
C SER A 475 28.15 -24.26 -25.39
N LEU A 476 29.02 -23.93 -24.43
CA LEU A 476 28.75 -22.86 -23.48
C LEU A 476 28.64 -21.50 -24.18
N ALA A 477 29.56 -21.21 -25.10
CA ALA A 477 29.53 -19.97 -25.89
C ALA A 477 28.28 -19.91 -26.78
N GLU A 478 27.88 -21.03 -27.39
CA GLU A 478 26.64 -21.14 -28.17
C GLU A 478 25.40 -20.83 -27.30
N LEU A 479 25.33 -21.38 -26.08
CA LEU A 479 24.22 -21.13 -25.16
C LEU A 479 24.10 -19.65 -24.77
N VAL A 480 25.22 -18.96 -24.60
CA VAL A 480 25.25 -17.55 -24.18
C VAL A 480 25.10 -16.57 -25.33
N LEU A 481 25.70 -16.85 -26.50
CA LEU A 481 25.87 -15.88 -27.58
C LEU A 481 24.92 -16.10 -28.76
N SER A 482 24.39 -17.32 -28.94
CA SER A 482 23.53 -17.63 -30.09
C SER A 482 22.09 -17.16 -29.87
N PRO A 483 21.35 -16.81 -30.95
CA PRO A 483 19.92 -16.53 -30.88
C PRO A 483 19.11 -17.79 -30.55
N ALA A 484 17.90 -17.60 -30.03
CA ALA A 484 16.96 -18.65 -29.62
C ALA A 484 16.78 -19.77 -30.68
N GLU A 485 16.60 -19.39 -31.94
CA GLU A 485 16.38 -20.33 -33.05
C GLU A 485 17.57 -21.26 -33.28
N ALA A 486 18.80 -20.75 -33.11
CA ALA A 486 20.01 -21.56 -33.26
C ALA A 486 20.15 -22.54 -32.09
N LYS A 487 19.80 -22.13 -30.87
CA LYS A 487 19.83 -23.01 -29.69
C LYS A 487 18.85 -24.18 -29.80
N LYS A 488 17.66 -23.96 -30.38
CA LYS A 488 16.68 -25.04 -30.65
C LYS A 488 17.21 -26.13 -31.56
N GLN A 489 18.15 -25.80 -32.44
CA GLN A 489 18.74 -26.71 -33.42
C GLN A 489 20.11 -27.23 -32.98
N SER A 490 20.60 -26.84 -31.80
CA SER A 490 21.91 -27.22 -31.32
C SER A 490 22.00 -28.72 -31.03
N GLU A 491 23.09 -29.33 -31.50
CA GLU A 491 23.42 -30.71 -31.15
C GLU A 491 24.02 -30.84 -29.74
N SER A 492 24.38 -29.73 -29.10
CA SER A 492 25.13 -29.71 -27.84
C SER A 492 24.37 -29.13 -26.65
N ILE A 493 23.24 -28.47 -26.91
CA ILE A 493 22.34 -27.89 -25.90
C ILE A 493 21.01 -28.62 -25.97
N ARG A 494 20.40 -28.87 -24.81
CA ARG A 494 19.03 -29.37 -24.71
C ARG A 494 18.22 -28.44 -23.82
N HIS A 495 16.97 -28.25 -24.22
CA HIS A 495 16.00 -27.43 -23.52
C HIS A 495 14.65 -28.14 -23.52
N GLU A 496 14.05 -28.25 -22.35
CA GLU A 496 12.73 -28.83 -22.15
C GLU A 496 11.94 -28.03 -21.11
N ARG A 497 10.62 -28.28 -21.05
CA ARG A 497 9.76 -27.72 -20.00
C ARG A 497 9.00 -28.80 -19.27
N ALA A 498 8.87 -28.65 -17.96
CA ALA A 498 8.11 -29.54 -17.09
C ALA A 498 7.48 -28.75 -15.94
N SER A 499 6.38 -29.23 -15.38
CA SER A 499 5.77 -28.62 -14.18
C SER A 499 6.38 -29.16 -12.89
N SER A 500 7.03 -30.33 -12.95
CA SER A 500 7.78 -30.91 -11.85
C SER A 500 8.97 -31.71 -12.33
N ILE A 501 10.03 -31.72 -11.55
CA ILE A 501 11.25 -32.46 -11.81
C ILE A 501 11.83 -33.01 -10.52
N THR A 502 12.33 -34.24 -10.56
CA THR A 502 13.09 -34.85 -9.47
C THR A 502 14.43 -35.33 -9.98
N LEU A 503 15.52 -34.84 -9.40
CA LEU A 503 16.87 -35.36 -9.59
C LEU A 503 17.22 -36.27 -8.42
N THR A 504 17.74 -37.46 -8.70
CA THR A 504 18.23 -38.40 -7.68
C THR A 504 19.69 -38.73 -7.98
N PHE A 505 20.55 -38.48 -7.00
CA PHE A 505 21.99 -38.66 -7.08
C PHE A 505 22.42 -39.92 -6.32
N ASP A 506 23.46 -40.60 -6.80
CA ASP A 506 24.00 -41.78 -6.12
C ASP A 506 24.80 -41.42 -4.85
N LYS A 507 25.20 -40.15 -4.71
CA LYS A 507 25.90 -39.60 -3.56
C LYS A 507 25.39 -38.17 -3.27
N PRO A 508 25.51 -37.68 -2.03
CA PRO A 508 25.25 -36.28 -1.71
C PRO A 508 25.97 -35.36 -2.70
N THR A 509 25.20 -34.45 -3.29
CA THR A 509 25.65 -33.59 -4.38
C THR A 509 25.25 -32.16 -4.06
N ALA A 510 26.20 -31.25 -4.21
CA ALA A 510 25.96 -29.83 -4.03
C ALA A 510 25.08 -29.27 -5.17
N TYR A 511 24.13 -28.42 -4.81
CA TYR A 511 23.25 -27.73 -5.74
C TYR A 511 22.99 -26.30 -5.27
N ALA A 512 22.83 -25.38 -6.22
CA ALA A 512 22.51 -23.99 -5.93
C ALA A 512 21.00 -23.75 -6.11
N VAL A 513 20.38 -22.98 -5.23
CA VAL A 513 18.99 -22.49 -5.35
C VAL A 513 18.99 -20.99 -5.06
N ASP A 514 18.59 -20.18 -6.04
CA ASP A 514 18.56 -18.71 -5.95
C ASP A 514 19.86 -18.05 -5.43
N GLY A 515 21.00 -18.72 -5.62
CA GLY A 515 22.33 -18.28 -5.20
C GLY A 515 22.83 -18.85 -3.87
N GLU A 516 22.02 -19.62 -3.16
CA GLU A 516 22.40 -20.34 -1.94
C GLU A 516 22.76 -21.80 -2.24
N ILE A 517 23.75 -22.35 -1.53
CA ILE A 517 24.25 -23.71 -1.74
C ILE A 517 23.64 -24.66 -0.72
N TYR A 518 23.14 -25.77 -1.22
CA TYR A 518 22.59 -26.89 -0.47
C TYR A 518 23.27 -28.18 -0.91
N GLU A 519 23.12 -29.25 -0.13
CA GLU A 519 23.65 -30.57 -0.46
C GLU A 519 22.60 -31.64 -0.16
N GLY A 520 22.45 -32.61 -1.06
CA GLY A 520 21.51 -33.70 -0.87
C GLY A 520 21.61 -34.78 -1.94
N GLU A 521 20.95 -35.91 -1.69
CA GLU A 521 20.84 -37.03 -2.63
C GLU A 521 19.61 -36.92 -3.53
N LYS A 522 18.68 -36.01 -3.20
CA LYS A 522 17.45 -35.78 -3.94
C LYS A 522 17.13 -34.30 -4.03
N LEU A 523 16.79 -33.85 -5.23
CA LEU A 523 16.32 -32.50 -5.53
C LEU A 523 14.94 -32.60 -6.18
N GLU A 524 13.89 -32.20 -5.47
CA GLU A 524 12.52 -32.20 -5.96
C GLU A 524 12.05 -30.77 -6.17
N ILE A 525 11.76 -30.41 -7.43
CA ILE A 525 11.31 -29.08 -7.80
C ILE A 525 9.94 -29.15 -8.44
N LYS A 526 9.01 -28.31 -7.97
CA LYS A 526 7.64 -28.26 -8.47
C LYS A 526 7.14 -26.82 -8.59
N THR A 527 6.49 -26.51 -9.71
CA THR A 527 5.84 -25.21 -9.90
C THR A 527 4.60 -25.07 -9.03
N CYS A 528 4.37 -23.84 -8.59
CA CYS A 528 3.18 -23.36 -7.91
C CYS A 528 2.58 -22.25 -8.79
N PRO A 529 1.71 -22.60 -9.76
CA PRO A 529 1.19 -21.63 -10.71
C PRO A 529 0.42 -20.51 -10.03
N ARG A 530 0.65 -19.26 -10.47
CA ARG A 530 -0.05 -18.03 -10.03
C ARG A 530 -0.12 -17.88 -8.51
N SER A 531 0.93 -18.33 -7.82
CA SER A 531 0.94 -18.46 -6.36
C SER A 531 1.42 -17.21 -5.63
N LEU A 532 2.04 -16.24 -6.32
CA LEU A 532 2.48 -14.99 -5.73
C LEU A 532 1.98 -13.80 -6.54
N THR A 533 1.23 -12.89 -5.92
CA THR A 533 0.82 -11.64 -6.56
C THR A 533 1.87 -10.57 -6.32
N VAL A 534 2.43 -9.99 -7.39
CA VAL A 534 3.49 -8.98 -7.31
C VAL A 534 3.10 -7.67 -7.98
N LEU A 535 3.63 -6.55 -7.51
CA LEU A 535 3.57 -5.25 -8.17
C LEU A 535 4.58 -5.22 -9.32
N THR A 536 4.14 -4.80 -10.51
CA THR A 536 4.95 -4.90 -11.73
C THR A 536 4.62 -3.81 -12.75
N ASN A 537 5.50 -3.65 -13.75
CA ASN A 537 5.28 -2.77 -14.91
C ASN A 537 4.48 -3.43 -16.03
N PHE A 538 4.19 -4.73 -15.94
CA PHE A 538 3.40 -5.44 -16.96
C PHE A 538 1.91 -5.23 -16.71
N GLU A 539 1.17 -4.81 -17.74
CA GLU A 539 -0.29 -4.91 -17.75
C GLU A 539 -0.69 -6.36 -17.99
N GLU A 540 -1.61 -6.90 -17.19
CA GLU A 540 -2.28 -8.16 -17.53
C GLU A 540 -2.93 -7.98 -18.91
N LYS A 541 -2.45 -8.72 -19.90
CA LYS A 541 -3.15 -8.83 -21.18
C LYS A 541 -4.35 -9.75 -20.93
N ASP A 542 -5.54 -9.15 -20.87
CA ASP A 542 -6.83 -9.85 -20.84
C ASP A 542 -6.96 -10.92 -21.95
#